data_AF-A0A6C7E0C9-F1
#
_entry.id   AF-A0A6C7E0C9-F1
#
_cell.length_a   1.000
_cell.length_b   1.000
_cell.length_c   1.000
_cell.angle_alpha   90.00
_cell.angle_beta   90.00
_cell.angle_gamma   90.00
#
_symmetry.space_group_name_H-M   'P 1'
#
loop_
_entity.id
_entity.type
_entity.pdbx_description
1 polymer ?
#
loop_
_entity_poly.entity_id
_entity_poly.type
_entity_poly.pdbx_seq_one_letter_code
_entity_poly.pdbx_strand_id
1 'polypeptide(L)' 'MIGFGTQDSLGEAFEFVAERGTESFTMLWDSSFESWTAFEITGQPTVIMFSPDGEEIGRWRGAIPEGEVLELAAQFA' A
#
# COMPACT_ATOMS: atom_id res chain seq x y z
N MET A 1 -4.12 -1.79 -7.38
CA MET A 1 -3.12 -1.52 -6.33
C MET A 1 -3.33 -0.10 -5.83
N ILE A 2 -3.12 0.16 -4.53
CA ILE A 2 -3.08 1.50 -3.95
C ILE A 2 -1.77 1.60 -3.18
N GLY A 3 -0.98 2.65 -3.41
CA GLY A 3 0.12 3.00 -2.52
C GLY A 3 -0.33 4.06 -1.52
N PHE A 4 0.19 4.01 -0.30
CA PHE A 4 -0.30 4.86 0.79
C PHE A 4 0.85 5.42 1.62
N GLY A 5 1.18 6.69 1.39
CA GLY A 5 2.23 7.43 2.10
C GLY A 5 1.68 8.19 3.31
N THR A 6 2.58 8.50 4.23
CA THR A 6 2.33 9.32 5.43
C THR A 6 3.67 9.78 6.03
N GLN A 7 3.62 10.61 7.09
CA GLN A 7 4.74 11.29 7.77
C GLN A 7 5.45 12.37 6.94
N ASP A 8 5.55 12.19 5.64
CA ASP A 8 6.11 13.15 4.69
C ASP A 8 5.19 14.36 4.47
N SER A 9 5.73 15.43 3.92
CA SER A 9 4.94 16.57 3.46
C SER A 9 4.22 16.25 2.15
N LEU A 10 3.14 16.99 1.86
CA LEU A 10 2.40 16.84 0.59
C LEU A 10 3.32 17.06 -0.64
N GLY A 11 4.32 17.94 -0.53
CA GLY A 11 5.29 18.18 -1.60
C GLY A 11 6.16 16.96 -1.87
N GLU A 12 6.73 16.37 -0.81
CA GLU A 12 7.52 15.15 -0.89
C GLU A 12 6.69 13.97 -1.44
N ALA A 13 5.41 13.90 -1.12
CA ALA A 13 4.50 12.89 -1.68
C ALA A 13 4.37 13.03 -3.21
N PHE A 14 4.24 14.26 -3.74
CA PHE A 14 4.19 14.49 -5.18
C PHE A 14 5.53 14.18 -5.86
N GLU A 15 6.65 14.56 -5.24
CA GLU A 15 7.99 14.24 -5.74
C GLU A 15 8.19 12.72 -5.80
N PHE A 16 7.76 11.98 -4.77
CA PHE A 16 7.84 10.52 -4.76
C PHE A 16 7.12 9.89 -5.95
N VAL A 17 5.91 10.35 -6.27
CA VAL A 17 5.14 9.81 -7.40
C VAL A 17 5.91 9.99 -8.72
N ALA A 18 6.41 11.22 -8.95
CA ALA A 18 7.12 11.57 -10.17
C ALA A 18 8.49 10.86 -10.29
N GLU A 19 9.23 10.72 -9.19
CA GLU A 19 10.56 10.12 -9.19
C GLU A 19 10.55 8.59 -9.26
N ARG A 20 9.51 7.96 -8.67
CA ARG A 20 9.39 6.50 -8.60
C ARG A 20 8.52 5.90 -9.70
N GLY A 21 7.85 6.73 -10.49
CA GLY A 21 7.03 6.28 -11.61
C GLY A 21 5.77 5.52 -11.16
N THR A 22 5.14 5.95 -10.07
CA THR A 22 3.97 5.28 -9.48
C THR A 22 2.64 5.81 -10.01
N GLU A 23 2.61 6.42 -11.19
CA GLU A 23 1.40 7.01 -11.78
C GLU A 23 0.41 5.97 -12.33
N SER A 24 0.85 4.72 -12.48
CA SER A 24 0.01 3.62 -13.00
C SER A 24 -1.00 3.09 -11.98
N PHE A 25 -0.94 3.54 -10.73
CA PHE A 25 -1.87 3.18 -9.68
C PHE A 25 -2.15 4.36 -8.74
N THR A 26 -3.23 4.27 -7.95
CA THR A 26 -3.61 5.35 -7.03
C THR A 26 -2.60 5.45 -5.89
N MET A 27 -2.06 6.65 -5.69
CA MET A 27 -1.26 7.00 -4.53
C MET A 27 -2.09 7.90 -3.61
N LEU A 28 -2.29 7.47 -2.37
CA LEU A 28 -2.92 8.25 -1.32
C LEU A 28 -1.83 8.77 -0.38
N TRP A 29 -2.12 9.90 0.26
CA TRP A 29 -1.26 10.51 1.28
C TRP A 29 -2.11 10.91 2.48
N ASP A 30 -1.64 10.52 3.67
CA ASP A 30 -2.25 10.86 4.94
C ASP A 30 -1.28 11.70 5.78
N SER A 31 -1.63 12.97 6.01
CA SER A 31 -0.84 13.91 6.80
C SER A 31 -0.84 13.62 8.31
N SER A 32 -1.78 12.80 8.79
CA SER A 32 -2.05 12.60 10.21
C SER A 32 -1.36 11.40 10.84
N PHE A 33 -0.89 10.45 10.02
CA PHE A 33 -0.38 9.14 10.46
C PHE A 33 -1.45 8.20 11.06
N GLU A 34 -2.73 8.60 11.08
CA GLU A 34 -3.82 7.81 11.63
C GLU A 34 -4.06 6.54 10.81
N SER A 35 -3.90 6.58 9.48
CA SER A 35 -4.05 5.41 8.61
C SER A 35 -3.07 4.30 8.98
N TRP A 36 -1.79 4.61 9.13
CA TRP A 36 -0.77 3.63 9.52
C TRP A 36 -1.02 3.11 10.94
N THR A 37 -1.48 3.97 11.85
CA THR A 37 -1.87 3.54 13.19
C THR A 37 -3.03 2.55 13.16
N ALA A 38 -4.07 2.85 12.37
CA ALA A 38 -5.25 1.98 12.23
C ALA A 38 -4.92 0.62 11.60
N PHE A 39 -3.95 0.57 10.69
CA PHE A 39 -3.47 -0.68 10.09
C PHE A 39 -2.32 -1.33 10.86
N GLU A 40 -1.90 -0.79 12.00
CA GLU A 40 -0.77 -1.28 12.80
C GLU A 40 0.55 -1.38 12.00
N ILE A 41 0.78 -0.42 11.09
CA ILE A 41 1.99 -0.34 10.28
C ILE A 41 3.12 0.28 11.11
N THR A 42 4.14 -0.54 11.42
CA THR A 42 5.31 -0.11 12.20
C THR A 42 6.53 0.18 11.34
N GLY A 43 6.43 0.03 10.02
CA GLY A 43 7.55 0.22 9.10
C GLY A 43 7.19 -0.07 7.66
N GLN A 44 7.99 0.49 6.76
CA GLN A 44 7.84 0.33 5.33
C GLN A 44 9.01 -0.48 4.72
N PRO A 45 8.78 -1.15 3.58
CA PRO A 45 7.48 -1.36 2.95
C PRO A 45 6.66 -2.42 3.70
N THR A 46 5.33 -2.20 3.78
CA THR A 46 4.35 -3.20 4.21
C THR A 46 3.23 -3.25 3.18
N VAL A 47 2.76 -4.46 2.89
CA VAL A 47 1.73 -4.76 1.89
C VAL A 47 0.59 -5.45 2.61
N ILE A 48 -0.64 -5.02 2.35
CA ILE A 48 -1.86 -5.68 2.84
C ILE A 48 -2.74 -5.97 1.61
N MET A 49 -3.24 -7.19 1.52
CA MET A 49 -4.21 -7.59 0.51
C MET A 49 -5.57 -7.72 1.17
N PHE A 50 -6.58 -7.11 0.55
CA PHE A 50 -7.97 -7.21 0.97
C PHE A 50 -8.80 -7.93 -0.09
N SER A 51 -9.83 -8.64 0.35
CA SER A 51 -10.89 -9.17 -0.51
C SER A 51 -11.82 -8.05 -1.01
N PRO A 52 -12.69 -8.31 -1.99
CA PRO A 52 -13.64 -7.32 -2.51
C PRO A 52 -14.64 -6.78 -1.47
N ASP A 53 -14.93 -7.54 -0.40
CA ASP A 53 -15.77 -7.14 0.73
C ASP A 53 -14.99 -6.46 1.88
N GLY A 54 -13.66 -6.33 1.74
CA GLY A 54 -12.80 -5.58 2.65
C GLY A 54 -12.19 -6.40 3.79
N GLU A 55 -12.25 -7.73 3.74
CA GLU A 55 -11.54 -8.60 4.68
C GLU A 55 -10.04 -8.67 4.34
N GLU A 56 -9.18 -8.63 5.35
CA GLU A 56 -7.72 -8.80 5.16
C GLU A 56 -7.42 -10.27 4.81
N ILE A 57 -6.94 -10.51 3.59
CA ILE A 57 -6.53 -11.84 3.10
C ILE A 57 -5.09 -12.15 3.53
N GLY A 58 -4.22 -11.13 3.56
CA GLY A 58 -2.81 -11.34 3.83
C GLY A 58 -2.03 -10.05 4.02
N ARG A 59 -0.89 -10.17 4.70
CA ARG A 59 -0.01 -9.07 5.06
C ARG A 59 1.45 -9.50 5.02
N TRP A 60 2.28 -8.69 4.39
CA TRP A 60 3.72 -8.97 4.22
C TRP A 60 4.55 -7.72 4.51
N ARG A 61 5.68 -7.90 5.20
CA ARG A 61 6.71 -6.86 5.37
C ARG A 61 7.81 -7.08 4.34
N GLY A 62 8.27 -6.01 3.70
CA GLY A 62 9.27 -6.07 2.64
C GLY A 62 8.66 -6.02 1.24
N ALA A 63 9.40 -6.54 0.26
CA ALA A 63 8.95 -6.60 -1.12
C ALA A 63 7.70 -7.48 -1.26
N ILE A 64 6.85 -7.17 -2.26
CA ILE A 64 5.65 -7.96 -2.57
C ILE A 64 6.08 -9.38 -2.99
N PRO A 65 5.57 -10.45 -2.35
CA PRO A 65 5.76 -11.81 -2.82
C PRO A 65 4.82 -12.08 -4.01
N GLU A 66 5.24 -11.65 -5.20
CA GLU A 66 4.39 -11.58 -6.40
C GLU A 66 3.64 -12.88 -6.72
N GLY A 67 4.32 -14.03 -6.68
CA GLY A 67 3.70 -15.34 -6.97
C GLY A 67 2.54 -15.67 -6.03
N GLU A 68 2.74 -15.50 -4.72
CA GLU A 68 1.71 -15.74 -3.71
C GLU A 68 0.53 -14.77 -3.87
N VAL A 69 0.81 -13.48 -4.09
CA VAL A 69 -0.23 -12.47 -4.29
C VAL A 69 -1.04 -12.73 -5.55
N LEU A 70 -0.41 -13.15 -6.65
CA LEU A 70 -1.11 -13.48 -7.90
C LEU A 70 -1.94 -14.76 -7.77
N GLU A 71 -1.43 -15.79 -7.09
CA GLU A 71 -2.19 -17.02 -6.80
C GLU A 71 -3.42 -16.74 -5.93
N LEU A 72 -3.29 -15.88 -4.92
CA LEU A 72 -4.41 -15.42 -4.10
C LEU A 72 -5.39 -14.57 -4.92
N ALA A 73 -4.91 -13.62 -5.71
CA ALA A 73 -5.75 -12.73 -6.51
C ALA A 73 -6.62 -13.50 -7.51
N ALA A 74 -6.10 -14.58 -8.10
CA ALA A 74 -6.83 -15.45 -9.02
C ALA A 74 -8.03 -16.17 -8.37
N GLN A 75 -8.10 -16.24 -7.04
CA GLN A 75 -9.24 -16.84 -6.32
C GLN A 75 -10.42 -15.88 -6.18
N PHE A 76 -10.19 -14.58 -6.38
CA PHE A 76 -11.20 -13.51 -6.26
C PHE A 76 -11.53 -12.83 -7.59
N ALA A 77 -11.01 -13.35 -8.70
CA ALA A 77 -11.27 -12.89 -10.07
C ALA A 77 -12.48 -13.63 -10.70
#